data_AF-A0AAI8XNL9-F1
#
_entry.id   AF-A0AAI8XNL9-F1
#
_cell.length_a   1.000
_cell.length_b   1.000
_cell.length_c   1.000
_cell.angle_alpha   90.00
_cell.angle_beta   90.00
_cell.angle_gamma   90.00
#
_symmetry.space_group_name_H-M   'P 1'
#
loop_
_entity.id
_entity.type
_entity.pdbx_description
1 polymer ?
#
loop_
_entity_poly.entity_id
_entity_poly.type
_entity_poly.pdbx_seq_one_letter_code
_entity_poly.pdbx_strand_id
1 'polypeptide(L)'
;MRVASRLPARERIIVHVGSPAARWISALTVFLGFCWLIILLARDPHHPDWDPASRLTWSLTILTAVAFIARGIFLGRPVTAAHAWAASGFVVAGLTAHVFVFDELGNLLIVCAGIALMWPTTARPNPADLPKVWALVDATSGDPLAPFAMHVGKCHYFNAPETAAIAYRTRMGYAVVSGDPIGDERCFAELVVGFAQLCHQRGWRMVVLGCSERRLQLWTDRAAVGQKLRSVPIGHDVVIDVDTFDLVGRKYRNLRQAVQRTRNAGITTEIVAEQELAEPLRGELIEVLAASGHGARTERGFSMILDGALEGRYPGIALAIARDATGRVQGFHRYATAGHGTDITLDVPWRRRGAPNGIDERLTVDMVDDARGRGAQRVSLAFAAFPEIFDQKERGRLQNLACIAIHLGDALIALESLFRYLRKFHALGGRRYVLLTMTQVVPLLIVLLSLEFVPRRRHLVTASASASA
;
A
#
# COMPACT_ATOMS: atom_id res chain seq x y z
N MET A 1 15.63 -2.95 -29.07
CA MET A 1 14.40 -3.38 -29.77
C MET A 1 13.45 -3.96 -28.72
N ARG A 2 12.40 -3.21 -28.32
CA ARG A 2 11.49 -3.62 -27.23
C ARG A 2 10.76 -4.91 -27.64
N VAL A 3 10.98 -6.01 -26.93
CA VAL A 3 9.99 -7.09 -26.87
C VAL A 3 8.82 -6.50 -26.10
N ALA A 4 7.89 -5.85 -26.81
CA ALA A 4 6.59 -5.55 -26.28
C ALA A 4 5.98 -6.90 -25.89
N SER A 5 5.93 -7.20 -24.59
CA SER A 5 5.09 -8.26 -24.07
C SER A 5 3.70 -7.98 -24.62
N ARG A 6 3.25 -8.82 -25.58
CA ARG A 6 1.93 -8.68 -26.16
C ARG A 6 0.96 -8.80 -25.00
N LEU A 7 0.33 -7.69 -24.61
CA LEU A 7 -0.75 -7.71 -23.63
C LEU A 7 -1.72 -8.82 -24.07
N PRO A 8 -2.15 -9.70 -23.15
CA PRO A 8 -3.08 -10.76 -23.50
C PRO A 8 -4.28 -10.15 -24.25
N ALA A 9 -4.84 -10.85 -25.24
CA ALA A 9 -5.84 -10.27 -26.16
C ALA A 9 -7.01 -9.58 -25.43
N ARG A 10 -7.32 -10.05 -24.22
CA ARG A 10 -8.33 -9.51 -23.29
C ARG A 10 -8.01 -8.10 -22.75
N GLU A 11 -6.74 -7.70 -22.65
CA GLU A 11 -6.31 -6.40 -22.12
C GLU A 11 -6.04 -5.34 -23.20
N ARG A 12 -6.27 -5.67 -24.47
CA ARG A 12 -6.19 -4.69 -25.56
C ARG A 12 -7.22 -3.58 -25.34
N ILE A 13 -6.74 -2.35 -25.37
CA ILE A 13 -7.58 -1.15 -25.30
C ILE A 13 -8.30 -1.01 -26.64
N ILE A 14 -9.62 -1.00 -26.61
CA ILE A 14 -10.48 -0.83 -27.79
C ILE A 14 -10.80 0.66 -27.97
N VAL A 15 -11.04 1.38 -26.88
CA VAL A 15 -11.41 2.80 -26.91
C VAL A 15 -10.64 3.59 -25.85
N HIS A 16 -9.96 4.65 -26.30
CA HIS A 16 -9.47 5.72 -25.43
C HIS A 16 -10.52 6.81 -25.32
N VAL A 17 -10.99 7.11 -24.11
CA VAL A 17 -12.07 8.09 -23.89
C VAL A 17 -11.56 9.43 -23.31
N GLY A 18 -10.28 9.73 -23.54
CA GLY A 18 -9.61 10.90 -22.96
C GLY A 18 -9.96 12.25 -23.59
N SER A 19 -10.75 12.30 -24.68
CA SER A 19 -10.99 13.55 -25.40
C SER A 19 -11.98 14.47 -24.65
N PRO A 20 -11.76 15.81 -24.65
CA PRO A 20 -12.71 16.77 -24.10
C PRO A 20 -14.11 16.64 -24.72
N ALA A 21 -14.17 16.35 -26.02
CA ALA A 21 -15.43 16.11 -26.74
C ALA A 21 -16.20 14.91 -26.16
N ALA A 22 -15.53 13.79 -25.89
CA ALA A 22 -16.19 12.62 -25.30
C ALA A 22 -16.76 12.93 -23.90
N ARG A 23 -16.07 13.76 -23.10
CA ARG A 23 -16.57 14.21 -21.79
C ARG A 23 -17.80 15.10 -21.92
N TRP A 24 -17.80 16.06 -22.85
CA TRP A 24 -18.94 16.94 -23.10
C TRP A 24 -20.14 16.17 -23.63
N ILE A 25 -19.93 15.25 -24.59
CA ILE A 25 -20.99 14.39 -25.11
C ILE A 25 -21.58 13.55 -23.98
N SER A 26 -20.75 12.93 -23.14
CA SER A 26 -21.21 12.12 -22.00
C SER A 26 -22.01 12.95 -20.99
N ALA A 27 -21.56 14.17 -20.68
CA ALA A 27 -22.27 15.08 -19.78
C ALA A 27 -23.64 15.48 -20.37
N LEU A 28 -23.68 15.78 -21.67
CA LEU A 28 -24.92 16.11 -22.38
C LEU A 28 -25.88 14.92 -22.39
N THR A 29 -25.40 13.69 -22.66
CA THR A 29 -26.25 12.49 -22.64
C THR A 29 -26.89 12.26 -21.27
N VAL A 30 -26.12 12.41 -20.18
CA VAL A 30 -26.66 12.30 -18.81
C VAL A 30 -27.68 13.41 -18.53
N PHE A 31 -27.39 14.64 -18.94
CA PHE A 31 -28.30 15.78 -18.75
C PHE A 31 -29.62 15.58 -19.50
N LEU A 32 -29.57 15.19 -20.78
CA LEU A 32 -30.76 14.91 -21.58
C LEU A 32 -31.57 13.75 -20.99
N GLY A 33 -30.91 12.68 -20.52
CA GLY A 33 -31.58 11.58 -19.82
C GLY A 33 -32.28 12.02 -18.53
N PHE A 34 -31.68 12.94 -17.78
CA PHE A 34 -32.29 13.52 -16.58
C PHE A 34 -33.49 14.42 -16.92
N CYS A 35 -33.38 15.27 -17.96
CA CYS A 35 -34.51 16.06 -18.46
C CYS A 35 -35.67 15.17 -18.92
N TRP A 36 -35.38 14.06 -19.61
CA TRP A 36 -36.39 13.07 -20.00
C TRP A 36 -37.10 12.46 -18.79
N LEU A 37 -36.37 12.13 -17.72
CA LEU A 37 -36.94 11.62 -16.48
C LEU A 37 -37.91 12.63 -15.83
N ILE A 38 -37.56 13.92 -15.83
CA ILE A 38 -38.44 14.99 -15.35
C ILE A 38 -39.72 15.07 -16.20
N ILE A 39 -39.60 15.00 -17.53
CA ILE A 39 -40.77 15.01 -18.43
C ILE A 39 -41.67 13.81 -18.18
N LEU A 40 -41.12 12.62 -17.96
CA LEU A 40 -41.89 11.42 -17.62
C LEU A 40 -42.64 11.58 -16.29
N LEU A 41 -42.02 12.18 -15.28
CA LEU A 41 -42.66 12.45 -13.98
C LEU A 41 -43.73 13.54 -14.06
N ALA A 42 -43.62 14.47 -15.02
CA ALA A 42 -44.55 15.58 -15.21
C ALA A 42 -45.74 15.27 -16.14
N ARG A 43 -45.72 14.14 -16.89
CA ARG A 43 -46.83 13.73 -17.76
C ARG A 43 -47.95 13.05 -16.97
N ASP A 44 -49.17 13.49 -17.22
CA ASP A 44 -50.42 13.08 -16.57
C ASP A 44 -50.80 11.61 -16.92
N PRO A 45 -51.27 10.75 -15.98
CA PRO A 45 -51.43 9.30 -16.19
C PRO A 45 -52.58 8.83 -17.09
N HIS A 46 -53.26 9.71 -17.83
CA HIS A 46 -54.58 9.43 -18.43
C HIS A 46 -54.59 8.57 -19.72
N HIS A 47 -53.60 7.70 -19.96
CA HIS A 47 -53.64 6.71 -21.05
C HIS A 47 -53.94 5.29 -20.52
N PRO A 48 -54.89 4.55 -21.11
CA PRO A 48 -55.33 3.24 -20.58
C PRO A 48 -54.28 2.11 -20.64
N ASP A 49 -53.22 2.25 -21.45
CA ASP A 49 -52.07 1.32 -21.51
C ASP A 49 -50.85 1.80 -20.68
N TRP A 50 -51.07 2.75 -19.77
CA TRP A 50 -50.01 3.39 -18.99
C TRP A 50 -49.73 2.58 -17.72
N ASP A 51 -48.67 1.76 -17.72
CA ASP A 51 -48.03 1.26 -16.49
C ASP A 51 -46.85 2.19 -16.12
N PRO A 52 -47.06 3.16 -15.22
CA PRO A 52 -46.05 4.16 -14.88
C PRO A 52 -44.87 3.56 -14.12
N ALA A 53 -45.07 2.47 -13.39
CA ALA A 53 -44.04 1.90 -12.53
C ALA A 53 -42.92 1.25 -13.35
N SER A 54 -43.27 0.40 -14.33
CA SER A 54 -42.30 -0.31 -15.17
C SER A 54 -41.50 0.62 -16.11
N ARG A 55 -42.13 1.66 -16.66
CA ARG A 55 -41.43 2.64 -17.52
C ARG A 55 -40.48 3.53 -16.72
N LEU A 56 -40.87 3.90 -15.49
CA LEU A 56 -40.02 4.68 -14.59
C LEU A 56 -38.81 3.87 -14.14
N THR A 57 -39.00 2.62 -13.73
CA THR A 57 -37.88 1.74 -13.32
C THR A 57 -36.92 1.50 -14.47
N TRP A 58 -37.42 1.21 -15.68
CA TRP A 58 -36.57 1.06 -16.87
C TRP A 58 -35.79 2.33 -17.22
N SER A 59 -36.43 3.50 -17.14
CA SER A 59 -35.77 4.79 -17.39
C SER A 59 -34.68 5.09 -16.35
N LEU A 60 -34.95 4.77 -15.08
CA LEU A 60 -33.97 4.90 -13.98
C LEU A 60 -32.79 3.95 -14.18
N THR A 61 -33.04 2.71 -14.60
CA THR A 61 -32.03 1.70 -14.94
C THR A 61 -31.08 2.23 -16.02
N ILE A 62 -31.64 2.69 -17.15
CA ILE A 62 -30.84 3.23 -18.26
C ILE A 62 -30.05 4.46 -17.80
N LEU A 63 -30.70 5.40 -17.12
CA LEU A 63 -30.04 6.61 -16.63
C LEU A 63 -28.88 6.26 -15.69
N THR A 64 -29.07 5.28 -14.80
CA THR A 64 -28.03 4.82 -13.87
C THR A 64 -26.87 4.16 -14.61
N ALA A 65 -27.15 3.28 -15.58
CA ALA A 65 -26.12 2.67 -16.41
C ALA A 65 -25.32 3.72 -17.21
N VAL A 66 -26.01 4.66 -17.84
CA VAL A 66 -25.41 5.79 -18.58
C VAL A 66 -24.60 6.68 -17.64
N ALA A 67 -25.06 6.95 -16.42
CA ALA A 67 -24.31 7.72 -15.43
C ALA A 67 -23.00 7.02 -15.02
N PHE A 68 -22.99 5.70 -14.86
CA PHE A 68 -21.75 4.94 -14.63
C PHE A 68 -20.80 5.02 -15.83
N ILE A 69 -21.34 4.91 -17.05
CA ILE A 69 -20.55 5.04 -18.28
C ILE A 69 -19.93 6.44 -18.36
N ALA A 70 -20.74 7.49 -18.25
CA ALA A 70 -20.31 8.87 -18.29
C ALA A 70 -19.28 9.19 -17.20
N ARG A 71 -19.45 8.66 -15.98
CA ARG A 71 -18.46 8.78 -14.91
C ARG A 71 -17.13 8.12 -15.28
N GLY A 72 -17.16 6.93 -15.90
CA GLY A 72 -15.95 6.26 -16.39
C GLY A 72 -15.20 7.07 -17.44
N ILE A 73 -15.94 7.68 -18.38
CA ILE A 73 -15.43 8.57 -19.42
C ILE A 73 -14.81 9.83 -18.82
N PHE A 74 -15.50 10.45 -17.86
CA PHE A 74 -14.99 11.62 -17.15
C PHE A 74 -13.66 11.30 -16.43
N LEU A 75 -13.56 10.10 -15.84
CA LEU A 75 -12.33 9.60 -15.22
C LEU A 75 -11.26 9.15 -16.23
N GLY A 76 -11.52 9.22 -17.55
CA GLY A 76 -10.57 8.84 -18.59
C GLY A 76 -10.28 7.34 -18.64
N ARG A 77 -11.21 6.50 -18.16
CA ARG A 77 -10.98 5.05 -18.10
C ARG A 77 -10.98 4.44 -19.52
N PRO A 78 -9.93 3.68 -19.89
CA PRO A 78 -9.92 2.98 -21.17
C PRO A 78 -10.88 1.79 -21.14
N VAL A 79 -11.57 1.56 -22.25
CA VAL A 79 -12.41 0.36 -22.43
C VAL A 79 -11.56 -0.71 -23.10
N THR A 80 -11.37 -1.83 -22.39
CA THR A 80 -10.64 -3.00 -22.91
C THR A 80 -11.59 -4.02 -23.53
N ALA A 81 -11.05 -4.98 -24.29
CA ALA A 81 -11.84 -6.11 -24.79
C ALA A 81 -12.53 -6.88 -23.65
N ALA A 82 -11.88 -7.04 -22.49
CA ALA A 82 -12.49 -7.63 -21.31
C ALA A 82 -13.76 -6.89 -20.86
N HIS A 83 -13.69 -5.55 -20.83
CA HIS A 83 -14.81 -4.70 -20.41
C HIS A 83 -15.97 -4.83 -21.39
N ALA A 84 -15.69 -4.77 -22.69
CA ALA A 84 -16.70 -4.88 -23.74
C ALA A 84 -17.42 -6.25 -23.69
N TRP A 85 -16.67 -7.36 -23.55
CA TRP A 85 -17.26 -8.69 -23.43
C TRP A 85 -18.08 -8.86 -22.15
N ALA A 86 -17.55 -8.40 -21.00
CA ALA A 86 -18.28 -8.48 -19.74
C ALA A 86 -19.58 -7.66 -19.78
N ALA A 87 -19.52 -6.42 -20.27
CA ALA A 87 -20.69 -5.56 -20.43
C ALA A 87 -21.72 -6.18 -21.39
N SER A 88 -21.27 -6.74 -22.52
CA SER A 88 -22.16 -7.43 -23.47
C SER A 88 -22.85 -8.64 -22.83
N GLY A 89 -22.11 -9.44 -22.06
CA GLY A 89 -22.67 -10.56 -21.30
C GLY A 89 -23.73 -10.12 -20.29
N PHE A 90 -23.49 -9.04 -19.55
CA PHE A 90 -24.47 -8.46 -18.63
C PHE A 90 -25.71 -7.92 -19.36
N VAL A 91 -25.54 -7.27 -20.52
CA VAL A 91 -26.68 -6.80 -21.33
C VAL A 91 -27.52 -7.95 -21.83
N VAL A 92 -26.90 -8.99 -22.42
CA VAL A 92 -27.62 -10.16 -22.92
C VAL A 92 -28.35 -10.88 -21.78
N ALA A 93 -27.68 -11.09 -20.64
CA ALA A 93 -28.30 -11.71 -19.48
C ALA A 93 -29.45 -10.87 -18.90
N GLY A 94 -29.29 -9.55 -18.85
CA GLY A 94 -30.32 -8.62 -18.37
C GLY A 94 -31.55 -8.62 -19.27
N LEU A 95 -31.37 -8.52 -20.59
CA LEU A 95 -32.47 -8.62 -21.55
C LEU A 95 -33.17 -9.99 -21.50
N THR A 96 -32.39 -11.06 -21.36
CA THR A 96 -32.95 -12.41 -21.19
C THR A 96 -33.79 -12.52 -19.92
N ALA A 97 -33.34 -11.93 -18.80
CA ALA A 97 -34.11 -11.90 -17.55
C ALA A 97 -35.46 -11.19 -17.70
N HIS A 98 -35.52 -10.08 -18.44
CA HIS A 98 -36.79 -9.42 -18.79
C HIS A 98 -37.72 -10.32 -19.60
N VAL A 99 -37.19 -11.09 -20.56
CA VAL A 99 -37.99 -12.06 -21.33
C VAL A 99 -38.60 -13.14 -20.43
N PHE A 100 -37.92 -13.53 -19.36
CA PHE A 100 -38.41 -14.49 -18.37
C PHE A 100 -39.16 -13.85 -17.19
N VAL A 101 -39.56 -12.57 -17.29
CA VAL A 101 -40.37 -11.85 -16.27
C VAL A 101 -39.62 -11.68 -14.92
N PHE A 102 -38.29 -11.59 -14.96
CA PHE A 102 -37.45 -11.25 -13.81
C PHE A 102 -36.95 -9.80 -13.91
N ASP A 103 -37.88 -8.85 -13.91
CA ASP A 103 -37.58 -7.45 -14.25
C ASP A 103 -36.55 -6.78 -13.32
N GLU A 104 -36.62 -7.03 -12.02
CA GLU A 104 -35.67 -6.46 -11.05
C GLU A 104 -34.23 -6.98 -11.26
N LEU A 105 -34.11 -8.26 -11.58
CA LEU A 105 -32.81 -8.87 -11.91
C LEU A 105 -32.30 -8.35 -13.25
N GLY A 106 -33.17 -8.21 -14.24
CA GLY A 106 -32.85 -7.63 -15.55
C GLY A 106 -32.30 -6.21 -15.41
N ASN A 107 -33.00 -5.36 -14.66
CA ASN A 107 -32.59 -3.99 -14.34
C ASN A 107 -31.20 -3.95 -13.68
N LEU A 108 -30.97 -4.76 -12.65
CA LEU A 108 -29.68 -4.84 -11.96
C LEU A 108 -28.54 -5.27 -12.90
N LEU A 109 -28.79 -6.22 -13.81
CA LEU A 109 -27.79 -6.69 -14.77
C LEU A 109 -27.45 -5.61 -15.81
N ILE A 110 -28.43 -4.83 -16.27
CA ILE A 110 -28.18 -3.68 -17.16
C ILE A 110 -27.34 -2.60 -16.47
N VAL A 111 -27.61 -2.28 -15.19
CA VAL A 111 -26.76 -1.38 -14.41
C VAL A 111 -25.34 -1.95 -14.25
N CYS A 112 -25.22 -3.26 -13.96
CA CYS A 112 -23.95 -3.95 -13.88
C CYS A 112 -23.16 -3.88 -15.21
N ALA A 113 -23.83 -3.86 -16.37
CA ALA A 113 -23.17 -3.70 -17.66
C ALA A 113 -22.44 -2.36 -17.77
N GLY A 114 -23.08 -1.25 -17.34
CA GLY A 114 -22.45 0.07 -17.30
C GLY A 114 -21.24 0.12 -16.35
N ILE A 115 -21.34 -0.52 -15.18
CA ILE A 115 -20.24 -0.66 -14.22
C ILE A 115 -19.09 -1.49 -14.80
N ALA A 116 -19.40 -2.63 -15.44
CA ALA A 116 -18.42 -3.55 -16.01
C ALA A 116 -17.67 -2.92 -17.20
N LEU A 117 -18.38 -2.16 -18.04
CA LEU A 117 -17.79 -1.46 -19.19
C LEU A 117 -16.72 -0.44 -18.76
N MET A 118 -16.98 0.25 -17.65
CA MET A 118 -16.11 1.28 -17.09
C MET A 118 -15.35 0.82 -15.85
N TRP A 119 -15.19 -0.49 -15.66
CA TRP A 119 -14.45 -1.02 -14.52
C TRP A 119 -12.99 -0.52 -14.58
N PRO A 120 -12.39 -0.12 -13.44
CA PRO A 120 -11.03 0.40 -13.46
C PRO A 120 -10.03 -0.70 -13.82
N THR A 121 -9.14 -0.40 -14.75
CA THR A 121 -8.00 -1.28 -15.05
C THR A 121 -7.02 -1.32 -13.87
N THR A 122 -6.28 -2.42 -13.76
CA THR A 122 -5.26 -2.62 -12.72
C THR A 122 -3.91 -2.95 -13.35
N ALA A 123 -2.84 -2.38 -12.82
CA ALA A 123 -1.48 -2.85 -13.08
C ALA A 123 -1.23 -4.18 -12.36
N ARG A 124 -0.43 -5.05 -12.97
CA ARG A 124 0.01 -6.31 -12.38
C ARG A 124 1.48 -6.19 -11.98
N PRO A 125 1.85 -6.57 -10.75
CA PRO A 125 3.25 -6.66 -10.36
C PRO A 125 4.02 -7.61 -11.27
N ASN A 126 5.28 -7.28 -11.54
CA ASN A 126 6.19 -8.14 -12.29
C ASN A 126 7.32 -8.59 -11.36
N PRO A 127 7.31 -9.83 -10.84
CA PRO A 127 8.37 -10.33 -9.97
C PRO A 127 9.78 -10.28 -10.58
N ALA A 128 9.87 -10.31 -11.92
CA ALA A 128 11.16 -10.23 -12.63
C ALA A 128 11.84 -8.85 -12.52
N ASP A 129 11.12 -7.81 -12.05
CA ASP A 129 11.70 -6.48 -11.85
C ASP A 129 12.55 -6.41 -10.57
N LEU A 130 12.45 -7.39 -9.66
CA LEU A 130 13.09 -7.34 -8.34
C LEU A 130 14.61 -7.06 -8.40
N PRO A 131 15.43 -7.73 -9.23
CA PRO A 131 16.87 -7.43 -9.29
C PRO A 131 17.17 -5.98 -9.70
N LYS A 132 16.36 -5.41 -10.59
CA LYS A 132 16.49 -4.01 -11.02
C LYS A 132 16.08 -3.06 -9.89
N VAL A 133 14.95 -3.33 -9.25
CA VAL A 133 14.45 -2.53 -8.11
C VAL A 133 15.45 -2.56 -6.97
N TRP A 134 16.04 -3.72 -6.66
CA TRP A 134 17.10 -3.85 -5.67
C TRP A 134 18.29 -2.95 -5.98
N ALA A 135 18.81 -2.96 -7.23
CA ALA A 135 19.92 -2.09 -7.61
C ALA A 135 19.61 -0.60 -7.40
N LEU A 136 18.36 -0.19 -7.66
CA LEU A 136 17.91 1.18 -7.40
C LEU A 136 17.79 1.49 -5.90
N VAL A 137 17.27 0.55 -5.11
CA VAL A 137 17.21 0.67 -3.64
C VAL A 137 18.61 0.78 -3.04
N ASP A 138 19.53 -0.08 -3.47
CA ASP A 138 20.91 -0.10 -2.99
C ASP A 138 21.65 1.18 -3.36
N ALA A 139 21.34 1.80 -4.50
CA ALA A 139 21.87 3.11 -4.88
C ALA A 139 21.16 4.30 -4.19
N THR A 140 20.00 4.09 -3.55
CA THR A 140 19.22 5.15 -2.90
C THR A 140 19.77 5.41 -1.50
N SER A 141 20.31 6.61 -1.26
CA SER A 141 20.86 7.00 0.04
C SER A 141 19.95 7.99 0.78
N GLY A 142 20.02 7.97 2.11
CA GLY A 142 19.30 8.90 2.96
C GLY A 142 17.78 8.71 2.99
N ASP A 143 17.26 7.59 2.46
CA ASP A 143 15.88 7.16 2.67
C ASP A 143 15.85 5.72 3.18
N PRO A 144 15.82 5.50 4.50
CA PRO A 144 15.79 4.16 5.06
C PRO A 144 14.53 3.38 4.71
N LEU A 145 13.47 4.04 4.21
CA LEU A 145 12.24 3.36 3.78
C LEU A 145 12.28 2.91 2.30
N ALA A 146 13.33 3.24 1.55
CA ALA A 146 13.49 2.80 0.16
C ALA A 146 13.37 1.28 -0.04
N PRO A 147 13.87 0.40 0.86
CA PRO A 147 13.76 -1.05 0.69
C PRO A 147 12.33 -1.56 0.52
N PHE A 148 11.34 -0.88 1.11
CA PHE A 148 9.95 -1.28 0.98
C PHE A 148 9.43 -1.21 -0.46
N ALA A 149 10.10 -0.50 -1.37
CA ALA A 149 9.80 -0.53 -2.80
C ALA A 149 9.87 -1.94 -3.41
N MET A 150 10.64 -2.86 -2.82
CA MET A 150 10.81 -4.25 -3.29
C MET A 150 9.59 -5.15 -3.07
N HIS A 151 8.65 -4.76 -2.20
CA HIS A 151 7.51 -5.59 -1.82
C HIS A 151 6.75 -6.16 -3.03
N VAL A 152 6.47 -7.47 -3.04
CA VAL A 152 5.99 -8.23 -4.23
C VAL A 152 4.69 -7.71 -4.84
N GLY A 153 3.85 -7.10 -4.02
CA GLY A 153 2.57 -6.53 -4.43
C GLY A 153 2.68 -5.22 -5.20
N LYS A 154 3.88 -4.65 -5.36
CA LYS A 154 4.12 -3.35 -6.00
C LYS A 154 4.44 -3.55 -7.48
N CYS A 155 3.91 -2.62 -8.28
CA CYS A 155 4.34 -2.38 -9.64
C CYS A 155 5.36 -1.24 -9.62
N HIS A 156 6.17 -1.13 -10.66
CA HIS A 156 7.22 -0.14 -10.76
C HIS A 156 7.07 0.62 -12.07
N TYR A 157 7.18 1.94 -11.99
CA TYR A 157 7.29 2.79 -13.16
C TYR A 157 8.73 3.29 -13.26
N PHE A 158 9.44 2.87 -14.31
CA PHE A 158 10.84 3.21 -14.55
C PHE A 158 10.94 4.38 -15.54
N ASN A 159 11.98 5.21 -15.38
CA ASN A 159 12.41 6.10 -16.47
C ASN A 159 13.01 5.26 -17.62
N ALA A 160 13.18 5.87 -18.80
CA ALA A 160 13.67 5.15 -19.97
C ALA A 160 15.08 4.53 -19.80
N PRO A 161 16.04 5.19 -19.11
CA PRO A 161 17.33 4.60 -18.76
C PRO A 161 17.29 3.55 -17.63
N GLU A 162 16.14 3.35 -16.99
CA GLU A 162 15.96 2.48 -15.81
C GLU A 162 16.87 2.83 -14.61
N THR A 163 17.26 4.10 -14.48
CA THR A 163 18.08 4.61 -13.37
C THR A 163 17.25 5.13 -12.19
N ALA A 164 15.93 5.25 -12.34
CA ALA A 164 15.02 5.65 -11.27
C ALA A 164 13.64 5.01 -11.44
N ALA A 165 12.95 4.76 -10.32
CA ALA A 165 11.64 4.14 -10.32
C ALA A 165 10.68 4.68 -9.25
N ILE A 166 9.38 4.62 -9.56
CA ILE A 166 8.29 4.86 -8.61
C ILE A 166 7.61 3.52 -8.32
N ALA A 167 7.61 3.12 -7.04
CA ALA A 167 6.87 1.94 -6.60
C ALA A 167 5.41 2.31 -6.29
N TYR A 168 4.46 1.60 -6.89
CA TYR A 168 3.03 1.90 -6.74
C TYR A 168 2.18 0.62 -6.78
N ARG A 169 0.91 0.75 -6.43
CA ARG A 169 -0.08 -0.31 -6.66
C ARG A 169 -1.41 0.28 -7.07
N THR A 170 -2.09 -0.42 -7.97
CA THR A 170 -3.41 0.01 -8.43
C THR A 170 -4.53 -0.70 -7.69
N ARG A 171 -5.54 0.05 -7.25
CA ARG A 171 -6.72 -0.50 -6.57
C ARG A 171 -7.92 0.40 -6.83
N MET A 172 -9.03 -0.17 -7.32
CA MET A 172 -10.30 0.56 -7.54
C MET A 172 -10.16 1.89 -8.33
N GLY A 173 -9.26 1.91 -9.32
CA GLY A 173 -9.01 3.10 -10.15
C GLY A 173 -8.17 4.18 -9.48
N TYR A 174 -7.42 3.83 -8.44
CA TYR A 174 -6.34 4.64 -7.89
C TYR A 174 -5.00 3.99 -8.18
N ALA A 175 -3.99 4.81 -8.44
CA ALA A 175 -2.59 4.43 -8.39
C ALA A 175 -1.99 5.01 -7.10
N VAL A 176 -1.74 4.14 -6.13
CA VAL A 176 -1.19 4.51 -4.83
C VAL A 176 0.32 4.33 -4.89
N VAL A 177 1.05 5.44 -4.93
CA VAL A 177 2.51 5.48 -4.80
C VAL A 177 2.87 5.17 -3.35
N SER A 178 3.91 4.36 -3.17
CA SER A 178 4.40 3.94 -1.86
C SER A 178 5.76 4.56 -1.60
N GLY A 179 5.80 5.59 -0.74
CA GLY A 179 7.04 6.27 -0.38
C GLY A 179 7.53 7.24 -1.47
N ASP A 180 8.81 7.56 -1.39
CA ASP A 180 9.49 8.41 -2.37
C ASP A 180 9.99 7.58 -3.57
N PRO A 181 10.31 8.22 -4.72
CA PRO A 181 11.01 7.55 -5.81
C PRO A 181 12.39 7.02 -5.37
N ILE A 182 12.85 5.94 -6.01
CA ILE A 182 14.14 5.30 -5.75
C ILE A 182 15.08 5.45 -6.95
N GLY A 183 16.39 5.42 -6.72
CA GLY A 183 17.44 5.54 -7.73
C GLY A 183 18.00 6.97 -7.87
N ASP A 184 18.33 7.38 -9.09
CA ASP A 184 18.95 8.68 -9.38
C ASP A 184 17.96 9.84 -9.18
N GLU A 185 18.22 10.64 -8.15
CA GLU A 185 17.37 11.77 -7.75
C GLU A 185 17.19 12.82 -8.85
N ARG A 186 18.18 12.97 -9.74
CA ARG A 186 18.14 13.95 -10.83
C ARG A 186 17.01 13.66 -11.82
N CYS A 187 16.57 12.41 -11.89
CA CYS A 187 15.50 11.96 -12.76
C CYS A 187 14.10 12.04 -12.12
N PHE A 188 13.98 12.33 -10.82
CA PHE A 188 12.71 12.20 -10.11
C PHE A 188 11.61 13.14 -10.62
N ALA A 189 11.95 14.37 -10.99
CA ALA A 189 10.97 15.33 -11.50
C ALA A 189 10.34 14.84 -12.82
N GLU A 190 11.17 14.41 -13.78
CA GLU A 190 10.71 13.83 -15.05
C GLU A 190 9.92 12.54 -14.83
N LEU A 191 10.39 11.69 -13.91
CA LEU A 191 9.75 10.43 -13.56
C LEU A 191 8.34 10.63 -13.01
N VAL A 192 8.11 11.63 -12.15
CA VAL A 192 6.79 11.98 -11.63
C VAL A 192 5.85 12.45 -12.74
N VAL A 193 6.34 13.29 -13.68
CA VAL A 193 5.55 13.72 -14.84
C VAL A 193 5.16 12.54 -15.70
N GLY A 194 6.09 11.65 -16.04
CA GLY A 194 5.82 10.44 -16.81
C GLY A 194 4.83 9.50 -16.13
N PHE A 195 4.94 9.34 -14.81
CA PHE A 195 4.01 8.53 -14.04
C PHE A 195 2.61 9.16 -13.97
N ALA A 196 2.51 10.48 -13.84
CA ALA A 196 1.24 11.19 -13.89
C ALA A 196 0.56 11.03 -15.27
N GLN A 197 1.33 11.07 -16.36
CA GLN A 197 0.83 10.78 -17.71
C GLN A 197 0.32 9.34 -17.84
N LEU A 198 1.05 8.36 -17.29
CA LEU A 198 0.60 6.97 -17.24
C LEU A 198 -0.73 6.84 -16.49
N CYS A 199 -0.85 7.48 -15.33
CA CYS A 199 -2.09 7.50 -14.55
C CYS A 199 -3.25 8.09 -15.37
N HIS A 200 -3.01 9.21 -16.06
CA HIS A 200 -4.00 9.84 -16.93
C HIS A 200 -4.46 8.90 -18.06
N GLN A 201 -3.52 8.26 -18.77
CA GLN A 201 -3.82 7.34 -19.88
C GLN A 201 -4.63 6.11 -19.43
N ARG A 202 -4.45 5.69 -18.18
CA ARG A 202 -5.14 4.53 -17.59
C ARG A 202 -6.40 4.89 -16.82
N GLY A 203 -6.74 6.18 -16.72
CA GLY A 203 -7.86 6.68 -15.92
C GLY A 203 -7.69 6.40 -14.41
N TRP A 204 -6.44 6.35 -13.94
CA TRP A 204 -6.11 6.20 -12.53
C TRP A 204 -5.99 7.55 -11.86
N ARG A 205 -6.52 7.64 -10.65
CA ARG A 205 -6.35 8.79 -9.77
C ARG A 205 -5.11 8.56 -8.90
N MET A 206 -4.18 9.50 -8.92
CA MET A 206 -2.93 9.33 -8.20
C MET A 206 -3.07 9.73 -6.74
N VAL A 207 -2.43 8.95 -5.86
CA VAL A 207 -2.25 9.23 -4.43
C VAL A 207 -0.84 8.84 -4.05
N VAL A 208 -0.21 9.62 -3.20
CA VAL A 208 1.13 9.31 -2.66
C VAL A 208 1.00 9.03 -1.19
N LEU A 209 1.41 7.84 -0.74
CA LEU A 209 1.36 7.40 0.64
C LEU A 209 2.78 7.30 1.19
N GLY A 210 3.10 8.06 2.24
CA GLY A 210 4.40 7.98 2.91
C GLY A 210 5.49 8.85 2.26
N CYS A 211 5.13 9.91 1.54
CA CYS A 211 6.10 10.83 0.94
C CYS A 211 6.90 11.54 2.04
N SER A 212 8.22 11.63 1.89
CA SER A 212 9.03 12.43 2.83
C SER A 212 8.81 13.92 2.62
N GLU A 213 9.04 14.68 3.70
CA GLU A 213 9.05 16.14 3.65
C GLU A 213 9.96 16.71 2.55
N ARG A 214 11.13 16.10 2.36
CA ARG A 214 12.13 16.47 1.33
C ARG A 214 11.60 16.36 -0.10
N ARG A 215 10.64 15.46 -0.35
CA ARG A 215 10.12 15.18 -1.71
C ARG A 215 8.73 15.74 -1.98
N LEU A 216 8.13 16.47 -1.05
CA LEU A 216 6.79 17.06 -1.22
C LEU A 216 6.65 17.90 -2.50
N GLN A 217 7.69 18.65 -2.84
CA GLN A 217 7.66 19.56 -3.99
C GLN A 217 7.51 18.83 -5.32
N LEU A 218 8.00 17.58 -5.44
CA LEU A 218 7.84 16.76 -6.64
C LEU A 218 6.37 16.55 -7.02
N TRP A 219 5.50 16.50 -6.01
CA TRP A 219 4.10 16.08 -6.16
C TRP A 219 3.10 17.23 -6.04
N THR A 220 3.55 18.41 -5.61
CA THR A 220 2.66 19.55 -5.31
C THR A 220 2.45 20.44 -6.54
N ASP A 221 3.33 20.38 -7.54
CA ASP A 221 3.15 21.10 -8.80
C ASP A 221 2.00 20.51 -9.62
N ARG A 222 0.90 21.27 -9.69
CA ARG A 222 -0.29 20.90 -10.46
C ARG A 222 -0.01 20.78 -11.96
N ALA A 223 0.91 21.56 -12.51
CA ALA A 223 1.21 21.52 -13.94
C ALA A 223 1.92 20.21 -14.30
N ALA A 224 2.91 19.81 -13.49
CA ALA A 224 3.62 18.54 -13.65
C ALA A 224 2.73 17.32 -13.41
N VAL A 225 1.91 17.35 -12.36
CA VAL A 225 1.12 16.20 -11.89
C VAL A 225 -0.27 16.11 -12.56
N GLY A 226 -0.79 17.20 -13.11
CA GLY A 226 -2.12 17.26 -13.73
C GLY A 226 -3.31 17.21 -12.76
N GLN A 227 -3.06 17.11 -11.44
CA GLN A 227 -4.07 17.13 -10.39
C GLN A 227 -3.59 17.91 -9.17
N LYS A 228 -4.51 18.51 -8.42
CA LYS A 228 -4.19 19.23 -7.18
C LYS A 228 -4.12 18.24 -6.01
N LEU A 229 -2.91 17.90 -5.62
CA LEU A 229 -2.63 17.10 -4.44
C LEU A 229 -2.46 17.99 -3.20
N ARG A 230 -3.08 17.60 -2.09
CA ARG A 230 -2.91 18.23 -0.77
C ARG A 230 -2.12 17.28 0.11
N SER A 231 -1.04 17.79 0.70
CA SER A 231 -0.24 17.07 1.70
C SER A 231 -0.94 17.08 3.06
N VAL A 232 -1.16 15.90 3.61
CA VAL A 232 -1.68 15.69 4.97
C VAL A 232 -0.61 14.92 5.75
N PRO A 233 -0.07 15.46 6.85
CA PRO A 233 0.90 14.74 7.66
C PRO A 233 0.24 13.50 8.28
N ILE A 234 0.93 12.37 8.21
CA ILE A 234 0.43 11.10 8.78
C ILE A 234 1.27 10.62 9.97
N GLY A 235 2.47 11.16 10.16
CA GLY A 235 3.36 10.78 11.25
C GLY A 235 4.82 11.04 10.92
N HIS A 236 5.69 10.36 11.66
CA HIS A 236 7.14 10.54 11.61
C HIS A 236 7.85 9.22 11.35
N ASP A 237 8.95 9.29 10.61
CA ASP A 237 9.95 8.22 10.60
C ASP A 237 10.66 8.18 11.97
N VAL A 238 11.12 7.02 12.42
CA VAL A 238 11.90 6.89 13.66
C VAL A 238 13.28 6.37 13.29
N VAL A 239 14.24 7.29 13.15
CA VAL A 239 15.55 7.01 12.57
C VAL A 239 16.63 7.30 13.61
N ILE A 240 17.32 6.24 14.03
CA ILE A 240 18.50 6.33 14.87
C ILE A 240 19.69 6.71 14.00
N ASP A 241 20.35 7.80 14.38
CA ASP A 241 21.67 8.16 13.87
C ASP A 241 22.72 7.27 14.56
N VAL A 242 23.42 6.45 13.78
CA VAL A 242 24.29 5.38 14.28
C VAL A 242 25.53 5.93 14.98
N ASP A 243 26.06 7.04 14.49
CA ASP A 243 27.28 7.68 14.99
C ASP A 243 27.05 8.31 16.36
N THR A 244 25.89 8.94 16.56
CA THR A 244 25.56 9.68 17.78
C THR A 244 24.79 8.87 18.82
N PHE A 245 24.27 7.70 18.45
CA PHE A 245 23.48 6.88 19.37
C PHE A 245 24.35 6.22 20.45
N ASP A 246 24.08 6.59 21.70
CA ASP A 246 24.60 5.90 22.86
C ASP A 246 23.47 5.52 23.82
N LEU A 247 23.77 4.59 24.72
CA LEU A 247 22.85 4.24 25.80
C LEU A 247 23.02 5.14 27.04
N VAL A 248 23.81 6.21 26.99
CA VAL A 248 24.21 7.00 28.15
C VAL A 248 23.15 8.05 28.50
N GLY A 249 23.13 8.50 29.76
CA GLY A 249 22.25 9.60 30.18
C GLY A 249 20.86 9.17 30.65
N ARG A 250 20.09 10.14 31.16
CA ARG A 250 18.83 9.88 31.88
C ARG A 250 17.70 9.40 30.96
N LYS A 251 17.64 9.91 29.72
CA LYS A 251 16.56 9.60 28.75
C LYS A 251 16.52 8.11 28.37
N TYR A 252 17.68 7.47 28.19
CA TYR A 252 17.79 6.04 27.84
C TYR A 252 17.69 5.07 29.03
N ARG A 253 17.30 5.52 30.24
CA ARG A 253 17.22 4.65 31.42
C ARG A 253 16.37 3.40 31.17
N ASN A 254 15.19 3.57 30.59
CA ASN A 254 14.27 2.45 30.32
C ASN A 254 14.86 1.48 29.29
N LEU A 255 15.52 2.01 28.27
CA LEU A 255 16.18 1.21 27.24
C LEU A 255 17.35 0.40 27.82
N ARG A 256 18.22 1.03 28.61
CA ARG A 256 19.30 0.35 29.35
C ARG A 256 18.79 -0.75 30.27
N GLN A 257 17.71 -0.48 31.01
CA GLN A 257 17.13 -1.48 31.90
C GLN A 257 16.58 -2.69 31.12
N ALA A 258 15.94 -2.46 29.98
CA ALA A 258 15.47 -3.53 29.09
C ALA A 258 16.64 -4.39 28.59
N VAL A 259 17.72 -3.76 28.10
CA VAL A 259 18.94 -4.44 27.66
C VAL A 259 19.62 -5.20 28.80
N GLN A 260 19.70 -4.62 30.00
CA GLN A 260 20.33 -5.29 31.14
C GLN A 260 19.50 -6.49 31.63
N ARG A 261 18.16 -6.42 31.57
CA ARG A 261 17.30 -7.56 31.91
C ARG A 261 17.55 -8.75 30.99
N THR A 262 17.71 -8.52 29.68
CA THR A 262 18.00 -9.61 28.74
C THR A 262 19.40 -10.20 28.97
N ARG A 263 20.40 -9.38 29.29
CA ARG A 263 21.73 -9.85 29.72
C ARG A 263 21.65 -10.73 30.96
N ASN A 264 20.94 -10.29 31.99
CA ASN A 264 20.77 -11.05 33.23
C ASN A 264 19.99 -12.36 33.02
N ALA A 265 19.11 -12.40 32.02
CA ALA A 265 18.38 -13.60 31.61
C ALA A 265 19.22 -14.54 30.71
N GLY A 266 20.49 -14.21 30.45
CA GLY A 266 21.38 -15.03 29.61
C GLY A 266 21.06 -14.98 28.12
N ILE A 267 20.40 -13.91 27.63
CA ILE A 267 20.11 -13.77 26.20
C ILE A 267 21.39 -13.44 25.43
N THR A 268 21.65 -14.22 24.40
CA THR A 268 22.67 -13.97 23.37
C THR A 268 22.03 -13.57 22.05
N THR A 269 22.78 -12.86 21.21
CA THR A 269 22.31 -12.34 19.93
C THR A 269 23.29 -12.63 18.82
N GLU A 270 22.76 -12.85 17.61
CA GLU A 270 23.53 -13.02 16.38
C GLU A 270 22.86 -12.30 15.22
N ILE A 271 23.63 -11.84 14.24
CA ILE A 271 23.11 -11.20 13.02
C ILE A 271 23.58 -12.01 11.82
N VAL A 272 22.63 -12.46 11.00
CA VAL A 272 22.88 -13.33 9.84
C VAL A 272 22.13 -12.82 8.62
N ALA A 273 22.63 -13.10 7.41
CA ALA A 273 21.91 -12.80 6.18
C ALA A 273 20.75 -13.79 5.99
N GLU A 274 19.55 -13.30 5.60
CA GLU A 274 18.38 -14.18 5.37
C GLU A 274 18.62 -15.18 4.23
N GLN A 275 19.42 -14.80 3.22
CA GLN A 275 19.73 -15.66 2.07
C GLN A 275 20.75 -16.76 2.38
N GLU A 276 21.48 -16.65 3.50
CA GLU A 276 22.49 -17.61 3.95
C GLU A 276 21.96 -18.50 5.09
N LEU A 277 20.65 -18.44 5.34
CA LEU A 277 20.02 -19.10 6.47
C LEU A 277 19.98 -20.62 6.27
N ALA A 278 20.68 -21.37 7.13
CA ALA A 278 20.62 -22.82 7.13
C ALA A 278 19.21 -23.34 7.48
N GLU A 279 18.77 -24.43 6.83
CA GLU A 279 17.42 -25.00 7.01
C GLU A 279 17.02 -25.29 8.47
N PRO A 280 17.89 -25.82 9.36
CA PRO A 280 17.53 -26.04 10.76
C PRO A 280 17.18 -24.73 11.49
N LEU A 281 17.97 -23.68 11.26
CA LEU A 281 17.71 -22.37 11.85
C LEU A 281 16.46 -21.74 11.24
N ARG A 282 16.27 -21.86 9.93
CA ARG A 282 15.04 -21.43 9.26
C ARG A 282 13.79 -22.08 9.86
N GLY A 283 13.83 -23.38 10.12
CA GLY A 283 12.75 -24.10 10.80
C GLY A 283 12.45 -23.52 12.18
N GLU A 284 13.48 -23.27 12.99
CA GLU A 284 13.33 -22.68 14.32
C GLU A 284 12.71 -21.26 14.27
N LEU A 285 13.12 -20.42 13.31
CA LEU A 285 12.54 -19.08 13.13
C LEU A 285 11.08 -19.14 12.65
N ILE A 286 10.73 -20.11 11.81
CA ILE A 286 9.34 -20.37 11.40
C ILE A 286 8.48 -20.71 12.62
N GLU A 287 8.98 -21.50 13.57
CA GLU A 287 8.25 -21.76 14.82
C GLU A 287 8.06 -20.51 15.66
N VAL A 288 9.08 -19.64 15.76
CA VAL A 288 8.98 -18.37 16.50
C VAL A 288 7.89 -17.50 15.88
N LEU A 289 7.89 -17.37 14.55
CA LEU A 289 6.88 -16.65 13.79
C LEU A 289 5.48 -17.26 14.00
N ALA A 290 5.36 -18.60 13.97
CA ALA A 290 4.10 -19.30 14.20
C ALA A 290 3.57 -19.15 15.63
N ALA A 291 4.47 -19.09 16.62
CA ALA A 291 4.15 -18.89 18.03
C ALA A 291 3.86 -17.42 18.38
N SER A 292 4.23 -16.48 17.50
CA SER A 292 3.93 -15.07 17.68
C SER A 292 2.42 -14.83 17.56
N GLY A 293 1.81 -14.22 18.58
CA GLY A 293 0.35 -14.25 18.75
C GLY A 293 -0.46 -13.71 17.56
N HIS A 294 -0.10 -12.52 17.06
CA HIS A 294 -0.80 -11.84 15.95
C HIS A 294 0.03 -11.91 14.67
N GLY A 295 -0.60 -12.19 13.52
CA GLY A 295 0.08 -12.14 12.20
C GLY A 295 0.93 -13.36 11.84
N ALA A 296 0.92 -14.43 12.65
CA ALA A 296 1.63 -15.67 12.34
C ALA A 296 1.22 -16.28 10.97
N ARG A 297 -0.08 -16.28 10.67
CA ARG A 297 -0.65 -16.95 9.48
C ARG A 297 -0.98 -16.01 8.32
N THR A 298 -0.86 -14.70 8.53
CA THR A 298 -1.29 -13.70 7.54
C THR A 298 -0.31 -12.55 7.45
N GLU A 299 -0.01 -12.14 6.22
CA GLU A 299 0.75 -10.94 5.93
C GLU A 299 -0.21 -9.78 5.68
N ARG A 300 0.21 -8.59 6.12
CA ARG A 300 -0.52 -7.33 5.97
C ARG A 300 0.47 -6.25 5.53
N GLY A 301 -0.06 -5.09 5.20
CA GLY A 301 0.66 -3.90 4.84
C GLY A 301 1.05 -3.85 3.37
N PHE A 302 1.37 -2.62 2.96
CA PHE A 302 1.70 -2.29 1.59
C PHE A 302 2.80 -1.23 1.55
N SER A 303 2.70 -0.19 2.38
CA SER A 303 3.59 0.98 2.26
C SER A 303 4.96 0.79 2.92
N MET A 304 5.01 0.25 4.13
CA MET A 304 6.20 0.23 5.00
C MET A 304 6.43 -1.14 5.64
N ILE A 305 6.28 -2.20 4.84
CA ILE A 305 6.56 -3.59 5.24
C ILE A 305 6.91 -4.41 3.99
N LEU A 306 7.78 -5.39 4.14
CA LEU A 306 8.03 -6.43 3.14
C LEU A 306 7.22 -7.69 3.47
N ASP A 307 6.90 -8.46 2.44
CA ASP A 307 6.29 -9.78 2.58
C ASP A 307 7.36 -10.89 2.63
N GLY A 308 6.92 -12.15 2.65
CA GLY A 308 7.79 -13.31 2.44
C GLY A 308 8.93 -13.43 3.45
N ALA A 309 8.63 -13.20 4.73
CA ALA A 309 9.58 -13.38 5.81
C ALA A 309 10.13 -14.82 5.81
N LEU A 310 11.46 -14.97 5.89
CA LEU A 310 12.18 -16.25 5.87
C LEU A 310 12.07 -17.03 4.55
N GLU A 311 11.74 -16.35 3.44
CA GLU A 311 11.74 -16.96 2.10
C GLU A 311 13.07 -16.73 1.34
N GLY A 312 13.98 -15.90 1.86
CA GLY A 312 15.26 -15.59 1.19
C GLY A 312 15.10 -14.83 -0.13
N ARG A 313 13.90 -14.29 -0.39
CA ARG A 313 13.54 -13.67 -1.66
C ARG A 313 14.25 -12.34 -1.91
N TYR A 314 14.37 -11.52 -0.88
CA TYR A 314 14.90 -10.17 -1.00
C TYR A 314 16.40 -10.15 -0.70
N PRO A 315 17.22 -9.51 -1.57
CA PRO A 315 18.60 -9.20 -1.25
C PRO A 315 18.70 -8.17 -0.12
N GLY A 316 19.85 -8.09 0.53
CA GLY A 316 20.11 -7.06 1.55
C GLY A 316 19.27 -7.20 2.82
N ILE A 317 18.80 -8.42 3.13
CA ILE A 317 18.05 -8.70 4.36
C ILE A 317 18.98 -9.31 5.42
N ALA A 318 18.99 -8.68 6.59
CA ALA A 318 19.66 -9.17 7.79
C ALA A 318 18.65 -9.57 8.86
N LEU A 319 18.91 -10.67 9.55
CA LEU A 319 18.12 -11.17 10.67
C LEU A 319 18.93 -11.02 11.96
N ALA A 320 18.43 -10.23 12.92
CA ALA A 320 18.98 -10.19 14.27
C ALA A 320 18.20 -11.18 15.13
N ILE A 321 18.87 -12.22 15.66
CA ILE A 321 18.25 -13.36 16.33
C ILE A 321 18.67 -13.34 17.81
N ALA A 322 17.72 -13.59 18.72
CA ALA A 322 17.95 -13.66 20.16
C ALA A 322 17.71 -15.09 20.67
N ARG A 323 18.73 -15.67 21.32
CA ARG A 323 18.69 -17.00 21.94
C ARG A 323 18.74 -16.89 23.45
N ASP A 324 18.06 -17.79 24.14
CA ASP A 324 18.21 -17.93 25.58
C ASP A 324 19.45 -18.74 25.98
N ALA A 325 19.66 -18.88 27.29
CA ALA A 325 20.78 -19.64 27.85
C ALA A 325 20.78 -21.14 27.47
N THR A 326 19.67 -21.67 26.96
CA THR A 326 19.56 -23.04 26.45
C THR A 326 19.87 -23.16 24.96
N GLY A 327 20.12 -22.02 24.29
CA GLY A 327 20.40 -21.95 22.86
C GLY A 327 19.15 -21.80 21.98
N ARG A 328 17.96 -21.76 22.58
CA ARG A 328 16.69 -21.70 21.84
C ARG A 328 16.36 -20.27 21.45
N VAL A 329 15.91 -20.06 20.21
CA VAL A 329 15.48 -18.74 19.71
C VAL A 329 14.19 -18.30 20.40
N GLN A 330 14.25 -17.13 21.02
CA GLN A 330 13.13 -16.48 21.70
C GLN A 330 12.51 -15.36 20.86
N GLY A 331 13.26 -14.75 19.97
CA GLY A 331 12.77 -13.73 19.05
C GLY A 331 13.80 -13.37 17.98
N PHE A 332 13.34 -12.73 16.92
CA PHE A 332 14.20 -12.20 15.87
C PHE A 332 13.58 -10.96 15.23
N HIS A 333 14.43 -10.07 14.73
CA HIS A 333 14.06 -8.92 13.92
C HIS A 333 14.56 -9.12 12.50
N ARG A 334 13.77 -8.68 11.53
CA ARG A 334 14.17 -8.63 10.13
C ARG A 334 14.45 -7.18 9.74
N TYR A 335 15.62 -6.95 9.15
CA TYR A 335 16.07 -5.64 8.69
C TYR A 335 16.39 -5.69 7.20
N ALA A 336 16.12 -4.61 6.49
CA ALA A 336 16.47 -4.42 5.09
C ALA A 336 17.45 -3.26 4.93
N THR A 337 18.32 -3.32 3.91
CA THR A 337 19.34 -2.30 3.66
C THR A 337 19.09 -1.49 2.38
N ALA A 338 19.57 -0.26 2.36
CA ALA A 338 19.66 0.64 1.21
C ALA A 338 20.96 1.46 1.26
N GLY A 339 21.26 2.20 0.20
CA GLY A 339 22.40 3.11 0.16
C GLY A 339 23.75 2.40 0.34
N HIS A 340 23.92 1.20 -0.25
CA HIS A 340 25.11 0.37 -0.07
C HIS A 340 25.38 0.04 1.41
N GLY A 341 24.31 -0.12 2.20
CA GLY A 341 24.37 -0.42 3.63
C GLY A 341 24.43 0.81 4.53
N THR A 342 24.42 2.05 4.00
CA THR A 342 24.36 3.25 4.84
C THR A 342 23.05 3.41 5.58
N ASP A 343 21.97 2.86 5.04
CA ASP A 343 20.63 2.95 5.60
C ASP A 343 20.09 1.55 5.87
N ILE A 344 19.68 1.30 7.11
CA ILE A 344 19.07 0.04 7.55
C ILE A 344 17.67 0.34 8.09
N THR A 345 16.68 -0.49 7.78
CA THR A 345 15.32 -0.34 8.29
C THR A 345 14.81 -1.63 8.90
N LEU A 346 14.17 -1.52 10.05
CA LEU A 346 13.40 -2.60 10.65
C LEU A 346 12.16 -2.85 9.77
N ASP A 347 12.03 -4.07 9.27
CA ASP A 347 10.84 -4.55 8.55
C ASP A 347 9.81 -5.02 9.58
N VAL A 348 10.13 -6.09 10.31
CA VAL A 348 9.22 -6.70 11.28
C VAL A 348 9.97 -7.40 12.41
N PRO A 349 9.51 -7.24 13.66
CA PRO A 349 9.97 -8.02 14.81
C PRO A 349 9.02 -9.19 15.12
N TRP A 350 9.58 -10.35 15.48
CA TRP A 350 8.83 -11.48 16.03
C TRP A 350 9.46 -12.00 17.31
N ARG A 351 8.61 -12.44 18.24
CA ARG A 351 9.04 -13.10 19.47
C ARG A 351 8.03 -14.13 19.93
N ARG A 352 8.52 -15.15 20.64
CA ARG A 352 7.71 -16.16 21.29
C ARG A 352 6.89 -15.56 22.44
N ARG A 353 5.76 -16.17 22.75
CA ARG A 353 5.03 -15.87 23.99
C ARG A 353 5.89 -16.29 25.19
N GLY A 354 6.02 -15.41 26.19
CA GLY A 354 6.87 -15.65 27.35
C GLY A 354 8.35 -15.27 27.17
N ALA A 355 8.75 -14.79 25.99
CA ALA A 355 10.10 -14.28 25.76
C ALA A 355 10.44 -13.14 26.77
N PRO A 356 11.66 -13.13 27.35
CA PRO A 356 12.09 -12.10 28.31
C PRO A 356 11.80 -10.67 27.86
N ASN A 357 11.30 -9.86 28.79
CA ASN A 357 11.01 -8.45 28.53
C ASN A 357 12.31 -7.68 28.24
N GLY A 358 12.39 -7.06 27.06
CA GLY A 358 13.55 -6.32 26.59
C GLY A 358 14.22 -6.91 25.36
N ILE A 359 13.72 -8.04 24.82
CA ILE A 359 14.31 -8.67 23.62
C ILE A 359 14.27 -7.74 22.42
N ASP A 360 13.14 -7.07 22.17
CA ASP A 360 13.02 -6.18 21.00
C ASP A 360 13.98 -4.99 21.14
N GLU A 361 14.09 -4.41 22.34
CA GLU A 361 15.09 -3.39 22.66
C GLU A 361 16.52 -3.90 22.46
N ARG A 362 16.82 -5.13 22.92
CA ARG A 362 18.14 -5.72 22.83
C ARG A 362 18.56 -5.96 21.38
N LEU A 363 17.69 -6.58 20.59
CA LEU A 363 17.95 -6.83 19.16
C LEU A 363 18.16 -5.53 18.39
N THR A 364 17.43 -4.48 18.76
CA THR A 364 17.60 -3.16 18.13
C THR A 364 18.92 -2.52 18.46
N VAL A 365 19.32 -2.51 19.74
CA VAL A 365 20.61 -1.96 20.17
C VAL A 365 21.76 -2.74 19.54
N ASP A 366 21.69 -4.07 19.57
CA ASP A 366 22.75 -4.90 19.00
C ASP A 366 22.84 -4.73 17.47
N MET A 367 21.71 -4.52 16.78
CA MET A 367 21.71 -4.13 15.36
C MET A 367 22.35 -2.76 15.14
N VAL A 368 22.11 -1.76 16.00
CA VAL A 368 22.78 -0.45 15.87
C VAL A 368 24.29 -0.57 16.05
N ASP A 369 24.75 -1.37 17.03
CA ASP A 369 26.18 -1.59 17.26
C ASP A 369 26.85 -2.34 16.10
N ASP A 370 26.17 -3.35 15.54
CA ASP A 370 26.64 -4.06 14.34
C ASP A 370 26.63 -3.17 13.08
N ALA A 371 25.59 -2.34 12.92
CA ALA A 371 25.49 -1.35 11.87
C ALA A 371 26.66 -0.34 11.92
N ARG A 372 27.06 0.08 13.13
CA ARG A 372 28.25 0.93 13.35
C ARG A 372 29.52 0.24 12.87
N GLY A 373 29.69 -1.04 13.20
CA GLY A 373 30.85 -1.84 12.74
C GLY A 373 30.94 -1.95 11.21
N ARG A 374 29.79 -1.88 10.52
CA ARG A 374 29.67 -1.94 9.05
C ARG A 374 29.67 -0.55 8.38
N GLY A 375 29.81 0.53 9.13
CA GLY A 375 29.84 1.90 8.59
C GLY A 375 28.48 2.44 8.16
N ALA A 376 27.38 1.86 8.66
CA ALA A 376 26.04 2.38 8.42
C ALA A 376 25.83 3.73 9.14
N GLN A 377 24.99 4.58 8.56
CA GLN A 377 24.68 5.91 9.10
C GLN A 377 23.36 5.95 9.87
N ARG A 378 22.37 5.14 9.43
CA ARG A 378 21.00 5.23 9.93
C ARG A 378 20.39 3.86 10.16
N VAL A 379 19.67 3.72 11.27
CA VAL A 379 18.79 2.57 11.55
C VAL A 379 17.37 3.10 11.80
N SER A 380 16.46 2.89 10.84
CA SER A 380 15.03 3.18 11.02
C SER A 380 14.34 2.04 11.77
N LEU A 381 13.49 2.40 12.73
CA LEU A 381 12.70 1.49 13.56
C LEU A 381 11.25 1.39 13.12
N ALA A 382 10.94 1.82 11.90
CA ALA A 382 9.60 1.99 11.34
C ALA A 382 8.95 3.34 11.68
N PHE A 383 7.67 3.43 11.29
CA PHE A 383 6.90 4.65 11.26
C PHE A 383 6.04 4.83 12.51
N ALA A 384 6.18 6.00 13.15
CA ALA A 384 5.31 6.45 14.22
C ALA A 384 4.14 7.26 13.64
N ALA A 385 2.96 6.64 13.53
CA ALA A 385 1.78 7.38 13.05
C ALA A 385 1.26 8.34 14.13
N PHE A 386 1.01 9.59 13.72
CA PHE A 386 0.35 10.63 14.51
C PHE A 386 0.87 10.83 15.96
N PRO A 387 2.20 11.01 16.18
CA PRO A 387 2.74 11.20 17.53
C PRO A 387 2.13 12.41 18.23
N GLU A 388 1.76 13.46 17.51
CA GLU A 388 1.16 14.68 18.07
C GLU A 388 -0.21 14.44 18.73
N ILE A 389 -0.95 13.43 18.29
CA ILE A 389 -2.24 13.04 18.89
C ILE A 389 -2.03 12.36 20.25
N PHE A 390 -0.89 11.68 20.43
CA PHE A 390 -0.55 10.96 21.65
C PHE A 390 0.16 11.83 22.71
N ASP A 391 0.87 12.88 22.30
CA ASP A 391 1.64 13.75 23.22
C ASP A 391 0.86 14.95 23.78
N GLN A 392 -0.31 15.33 23.22
CA GLN A 392 -1.08 16.50 23.70
C GLN A 392 -2.08 16.17 24.83
N LYS A 393 -1.99 16.92 25.94
CA LYS A 393 -2.85 16.80 27.14
C LYS A 393 -4.21 17.51 27.02
N GLU A 394 -4.36 18.48 26.12
CA GLU A 394 -5.63 19.20 25.88
C GLU A 394 -6.12 18.93 24.45
N ARG A 395 -7.32 18.37 24.32
CA ARG A 395 -7.86 17.88 23.03
C ARG A 395 -9.09 18.68 22.60
N GLY A 396 -9.07 19.22 21.38
CA GLY A 396 -10.23 19.81 20.72
C GLY A 396 -11.24 18.76 20.22
N ARG A 397 -12.47 19.18 19.88
CA ARG A 397 -13.57 18.27 19.44
C ARG A 397 -13.22 17.46 18.18
N LEU A 398 -12.55 18.07 17.20
CA LEU A 398 -12.14 17.40 15.95
C LEU A 398 -11.03 16.36 16.20
N GLN A 399 -10.12 16.63 17.14
CA GLN A 399 -9.05 15.72 17.53
C GLN A 399 -9.58 14.53 18.33
N ASN A 400 -10.62 14.72 19.15
CA ASN A 400 -11.30 13.61 19.81
C ASN A 400 -11.97 12.66 18.81
N LEU A 401 -12.62 13.19 17.76
CA LEU A 401 -13.17 12.35 16.68
C LEU A 401 -12.08 11.59 15.90
N ALA A 402 -10.95 12.24 15.61
CA ALA A 402 -9.80 11.57 14.99
C ALA A 402 -9.20 10.49 15.92
N CYS A 403 -9.09 10.76 17.22
CA CYS A 403 -8.63 9.82 18.23
C CYS A 403 -9.55 8.61 18.31
N ILE A 404 -10.88 8.80 18.27
CA ILE A 404 -11.87 7.71 18.25
C ILE A 404 -11.72 6.88 16.98
N ALA A 405 -11.57 7.49 15.81
CA ALA A 405 -11.38 6.78 14.54
C ALA A 405 -10.06 5.98 14.52
N ILE A 406 -8.99 6.52 15.11
CA ILE A 406 -7.69 5.85 15.25
C ILE A 406 -7.78 4.70 16.26
N HIS A 407 -8.47 4.88 17.39
CA HIS A 407 -8.69 3.82 18.39
C HIS A 407 -9.56 2.68 17.83
N LEU A 408 -10.53 2.99 16.97
CA LEU A 408 -11.30 1.98 16.26
C LEU A 408 -10.41 1.13 15.31
N GLY A 409 -9.32 1.72 14.81
CA GLY A 409 -8.29 1.06 14.00
C GLY A 409 -7.15 0.43 14.80
N ASP A 410 -7.11 0.56 16.13
CA ASP A 410 -6.00 0.08 16.96
C ASP A 410 -5.92 -1.47 16.97
N ALA A 411 -7.05 -2.15 16.78
CA ALA A 411 -7.09 -3.59 16.54
C ALA A 411 -6.32 -4.04 15.27
N LEU A 412 -5.99 -3.11 14.36
CA LEU A 412 -5.29 -3.40 13.11
C LEU A 412 -3.76 -3.18 13.19
N ILE A 413 -3.26 -2.27 14.04
CA ILE A 413 -1.84 -1.85 14.08
C ILE A 413 -1.23 -1.83 15.50
N ALA A 414 -2.02 -1.88 16.57
CA ALA A 414 -1.56 -1.67 17.96
C ALA A 414 -0.67 -0.41 18.11
N LEU A 415 -1.17 0.70 17.56
CA LEU A 415 -0.42 1.92 17.28
C LEU A 415 0.17 2.55 18.55
N GLU A 416 -0.56 2.50 19.66
CA GLU A 416 -0.08 3.03 20.94
C GLU A 416 1.10 2.20 21.50
N SER A 417 1.05 0.87 21.35
CA SER A 417 2.14 0.01 21.81
C SER A 417 3.41 0.21 20.98
N LEU A 418 3.25 0.37 19.66
CA LEU A 418 4.33 0.69 18.74
C LEU A 418 4.94 2.04 19.08
N PHE A 419 4.13 3.09 19.23
CA PHE A 419 4.62 4.42 19.58
C PHE A 419 5.40 4.42 20.91
N ARG A 420 4.90 3.72 21.95
CA ARG A 420 5.60 3.60 23.24
C ARG A 420 6.94 2.87 23.12
N TYR A 421 7.05 1.89 22.25
CA TYR A 421 8.32 1.22 21.96
C TYR A 421 9.29 2.18 21.26
N LEU A 422 8.85 2.83 20.17
CA LEU A 422 9.67 3.74 19.38
C LEU A 422 10.19 4.94 20.19
N ARG A 423 9.36 5.48 21.09
CA ARG A 423 9.73 6.63 21.94
C ARG A 423 10.92 6.34 22.85
N LYS A 424 11.23 5.08 23.17
CA LYS A 424 12.38 4.69 24.01
C LYS A 424 13.73 5.05 23.39
N PHE A 425 13.78 5.17 22.06
CA PHE A 425 14.99 5.46 21.30
C PHE A 425 15.22 6.96 21.08
N HIS A 426 14.25 7.82 21.41
CA HIS A 426 14.36 9.28 21.29
C HIS A 426 14.86 9.75 19.92
N ALA A 427 14.39 9.08 18.87
CA ALA A 427 14.92 9.17 17.50
C ALA A 427 13.83 9.56 16.49
N LEU A 428 12.92 10.47 16.87
CA LEU A 428 11.90 10.98 15.94
C LEU A 428 12.59 11.75 14.80
N GLY A 429 12.39 11.27 13.58
CA GLY A 429 12.92 11.85 12.36
C GLY A 429 11.91 12.72 11.61
N GLY A 430 12.11 12.81 10.30
CA GLY A 430 11.30 13.65 9.40
C GLY A 430 9.84 13.21 9.29
N ARG A 431 8.98 14.16 8.93
CA ARG A 431 7.56 13.90 8.69
C ARG A 431 7.34 13.10 7.42
N ARG A 432 6.33 12.23 7.45
CA ARG A 432 5.78 11.57 6.27
C ARG A 432 4.36 12.04 6.01
N TYR A 433 4.01 12.14 4.73
CA TYR A 433 2.78 12.74 4.25
C TYR A 433 2.00 11.79 3.34
N VAL A 434 0.68 11.92 3.38
CA VAL A 434 -0.20 11.45 2.31
C VAL A 434 -0.56 12.62 1.43
N LEU A 435 -0.41 12.46 0.13
CA LEU A 435 -0.83 13.45 -0.85
C LEU A 435 -2.05 12.93 -1.60
N LEU A 436 -3.18 13.63 -1.44
CA LEU A 436 -4.48 13.22 -1.97
C LEU A 436 -5.29 14.40 -2.53
N THR A 437 -6.31 14.08 -3.34
CA THR A 437 -7.33 15.06 -3.72
C THR A 437 -8.45 15.07 -2.69
N MET A 438 -8.77 16.23 -2.11
CA MET A 438 -9.70 16.33 -0.97
C MET A 438 -11.13 15.83 -1.26
N THR A 439 -11.59 15.92 -2.51
CA THR A 439 -12.91 15.40 -2.93
C THR A 439 -12.98 13.87 -2.93
N GLN A 440 -11.86 13.18 -2.73
CA GLN A 440 -11.73 11.73 -2.89
C GLN A 440 -11.39 11.01 -1.58
N VAL A 441 -11.41 11.70 -0.44
CA VAL A 441 -10.97 11.15 0.87
C VAL A 441 -11.73 9.88 1.24
N VAL A 442 -13.07 9.87 1.15
CA VAL A 442 -13.90 8.72 1.53
C VAL A 442 -13.58 7.46 0.70
N PRO A 443 -13.67 7.47 -0.64
CA PRO A 443 -13.32 6.29 -1.44
C PRO A 443 -11.84 5.93 -1.31
N LEU A 444 -10.96 6.90 -1.08
CA LEU A 444 -9.54 6.65 -0.88
C LEU A 444 -9.28 5.93 0.45
N LEU A 445 -9.98 6.27 1.52
CA LEU A 445 -9.84 5.59 2.80
C LEU A 445 -10.10 4.08 2.65
N ILE A 446 -11.17 3.71 1.94
CA ILE A 446 -11.47 2.30 1.62
C ILE A 446 -10.31 1.65 0.86
N VAL A 447 -9.74 2.36 -0.12
CA VAL A 447 -8.60 1.86 -0.90
C VAL A 447 -7.37 1.65 -0.03
N LEU A 448 -6.96 2.65 0.74
CA LEU A 448 -5.76 2.59 1.59
C LEU A 448 -5.92 1.51 2.67
N LEU A 449 -7.08 1.44 3.34
CA LEU A 449 -7.37 0.38 4.30
C LEU A 449 -7.35 -1.00 3.63
N SER A 450 -7.87 -1.11 2.41
CA SER A 450 -7.84 -2.39 1.68
C SER A 450 -6.45 -2.83 1.25
N LEU A 451 -5.53 -1.88 1.04
CA LEU A 451 -4.14 -2.17 0.68
C LEU A 451 -3.32 -2.52 1.92
N GLU A 452 -3.51 -1.80 3.02
CA GLU A 452 -2.69 -1.95 4.23
C GLU A 452 -3.19 -3.07 5.14
N PHE A 453 -4.49 -3.36 5.22
CA PHE A 453 -5.03 -4.25 6.27
C PHE A 453 -5.67 -5.54 5.78
N VAL A 454 -5.94 -5.69 4.49
CA VAL A 454 -6.51 -6.95 3.98
C VAL A 454 -5.47 -8.06 4.13
N PRO A 455 -5.75 -9.09 4.94
CA PRO A 455 -4.79 -10.16 5.18
C PRO A 455 -4.57 -10.98 3.92
N ARG A 456 -3.31 -11.27 3.63
CA ARG A 456 -2.89 -12.25 2.63
C ARG A 456 -2.40 -13.49 3.35
N ARG A 457 -2.73 -14.68 2.83
CA ARG A 457 -2.19 -15.92 3.41
C ARG A 457 -0.68 -15.94 3.21
N ARG A 458 0.05 -16.23 4.29
CA ARG A 458 1.48 -16.47 4.22
C ARG A 458 1.72 -17.89 3.70
N HIS A 459 2.49 -18.02 2.62
CA HIS A 459 2.91 -19.31 2.11
C HIS A 459 4.24 -19.71 2.76
N LEU A 460 4.18 -20.17 4.00
CA LEU A 460 5.35 -20.82 4.60
C LEU A 460 5.45 -22.22 4.00
N VAL A 461 6.47 -22.45 3.17
CA VAL A 461 6.84 -23.81 2.78
C VAL A 461 7.39 -24.48 4.03
N THR A 462 6.54 -25.27 4.70
CA THR A 462 6.97 -26.15 5.78
C THR A 462 7.85 -27.24 5.17
N ALA A 463 9.08 -27.37 5.66
CA ALA A 463 10.05 -28.36 5.22
C ALA A 463 9.69 -29.81 5.62
N SER A 464 8.42 -30.21 5.57
CA SER A 464 7.97 -31.57 5.90
C SER A 464 7.55 -32.40 4.68
N ALA A 465 7.73 -31.90 3.44
CA ALA A 465 7.29 -32.59 2.23
C ALA A 465 8.42 -33.19 1.38
N SER A 466 9.69 -33.03 1.77
CA SER A 466 10.84 -33.57 1.02
C SER A 466 11.58 -34.70 1.73
N ALA A 467 11.03 -35.25 2.82
CA ALA A 467 11.59 -36.41 3.53
C ALA A 467 10.84 -37.73 3.21
N SER A 468 10.00 -37.75 2.19
CA SER A 468 9.33 -38.95 1.70
C SER A 468 9.24 -38.93 0.16
N ALA A 469 10.39 -39.13 -0.49
CA ALA A 469 10.47 -39.57 -1.88
C ALA A 469 11.74 -40.40 -2.05
#